data_AF-A0A9P0LF59-F1
#
_entry.id   AF-A0A9P0LF59-F1
#
_cell.length_a   1.000
_cell.length_b   1.000
_cell.length_c   1.000
_cell.angle_alpha   90.00
_cell.angle_beta   90.00
_cell.angle_gamma   90.00
#
_symmetry.space_group_name_H-M   'P 1'
#
loop_
_entity.id
_entity.type
_entity.pdbx_description
1 polymer ?
#
loop_
_entity_poly.entity_id
_entity_poly.type
_entity_poly.pdbx_seq_one_letter_code
_entity_poly.pdbx_strand_id
1 'polypeptide(L)'
;MIEATELASKWNIQPEFRQICQPKEWEKFQKIHEREKSLEGKSKSSHPVHCPYFPHDKQEYWWVYICDRRSRTLLTHPYHVTSLVEKEAIHLKFTAPKWPGIYTFTVCLRSDSYLGFDQQKDIKLDVKEPPPEVTEHPQWEFEDSEEEAGPADGEGHESEYATDEDLPED
;
A
#
# COMPACT_ATOMS: atom_id res chain seq x y z
N MET A 1 -6.35 18.53 -28.86
CA MET A 1 -6.16 18.29 -27.41
C MET A 1 -7.54 18.09 -26.84
N ILE A 2 -7.93 16.84 -26.60
CA ILE A 2 -9.25 16.50 -26.08
C ILE A 2 -9.07 16.39 -24.57
N GLU A 3 -9.83 17.20 -23.84
CA GLU A 3 -9.73 17.34 -22.39
C GLU A 3 -10.06 16.01 -21.71
N ALA A 4 -9.27 15.64 -20.69
CA ALA A 4 -9.42 14.39 -19.94
C ALA A 4 -10.81 14.21 -19.28
N THR A 5 -11.61 15.26 -19.25
CA THR A 5 -13.01 15.30 -18.79
C THR A 5 -13.99 14.64 -19.76
N GLU A 6 -13.69 14.59 -21.06
CA GLU A 6 -14.59 14.02 -22.07
C GLU A 6 -14.59 12.48 -22.09
N LEU A 7 -13.47 11.87 -21.70
CA LEU A 7 -13.35 10.40 -21.63
C LEU A 7 -14.03 9.81 -20.38
N ALA A 8 -14.17 10.59 -19.30
CA ALA A 8 -14.88 10.18 -18.10
C ALA A 8 -16.40 10.04 -18.32
N SER A 9 -16.96 10.83 -19.25
CA SER A 9 -18.38 10.77 -19.62
C SER A 9 -18.71 9.61 -20.56
N LYS A 10 -17.69 8.99 -21.18
CA LYS A 10 -17.85 7.88 -22.15
C LYS A 10 -17.96 6.50 -21.49
N TRP A 11 -17.60 6.39 -20.21
CA TRP A 11 -17.85 5.19 -19.41
C TRP A 11 -19.15 5.38 -18.65
N ASN A 12 -20.24 4.85 -19.21
CA ASN A 12 -21.56 4.77 -18.58
C ASN A 12 -21.51 3.85 -17.35
N ILE A 13 -20.88 4.35 -16.28
CA ILE A 13 -20.96 3.78 -14.95
C ILE A 13 -22.39 4.00 -14.49
N GLN A 14 -23.11 2.89 -14.24
CA GLN A 14 -24.48 2.92 -13.77
C GLN A 14 -24.61 3.84 -12.53
N PRO A 15 -25.65 4.70 -12.48
CA PRO A 15 -25.75 5.76 -11.48
C PRO A 15 -25.84 5.25 -10.04
N GLU A 16 -26.24 4.00 -9.79
CA GLU A 16 -26.21 3.41 -8.44
C GLU A 16 -24.80 3.17 -7.89
N PHE A 17 -23.76 3.12 -8.73
CA PHE A 17 -22.37 2.91 -8.31
C PHE A 17 -21.65 4.19 -7.89
N ARG A 18 -22.27 5.37 -8.11
CA ARG A 18 -21.70 6.67 -7.74
C ARG A 18 -21.80 6.99 -6.25
N GLN A 19 -22.56 6.20 -5.48
CA GLN A 19 -22.97 6.57 -4.12
C GLN A 19 -22.01 6.11 -3.00
N ILE A 20 -20.86 5.50 -3.31
CA ILE A 20 -19.92 4.96 -2.29
C ILE A 20 -18.57 5.69 -2.26
N CYS A 21 -18.24 6.51 -3.26
CA CYS A 21 -16.97 7.23 -3.29
C CYS A 21 -17.21 8.71 -3.61
N GLN A 22 -16.81 9.60 -2.70
CA GLN A 22 -16.86 11.02 -3.00
C GLN A 22 -15.88 11.34 -4.15
N PRO A 23 -16.22 12.26 -5.07
CA PRO A 23 -15.36 12.62 -6.20
C PRO A 23 -13.93 13.05 -5.80
N LYS A 24 -13.77 13.66 -4.62
CA LYS A 24 -12.46 14.10 -4.09
C LYS A 24 -11.54 12.96 -3.65
N GLU A 25 -12.10 11.79 -3.34
CA GLU A 25 -11.31 10.60 -2.99
C GLU A 25 -10.71 9.97 -4.25
N TRP A 26 -11.42 10.05 -5.38
CA TRP A 26 -10.99 9.51 -6.67
C TRP A 26 -9.71 10.17 -7.23
N GLU A 27 -9.58 11.48 -7.14
CA GLU A 27 -8.35 12.18 -7.58
C GLU A 27 -7.13 11.79 -6.75
N LYS A 28 -7.31 11.54 -5.46
CA LYS A 28 -6.24 11.04 -4.59
C LYS A 28 -5.85 9.61 -4.99
N PHE A 29 -6.84 8.79 -5.34
CA PHE A 29 -6.59 7.43 -5.84
C PHE A 29 -5.78 7.44 -7.14
N GLN A 30 -6.07 8.34 -8.08
CA GLN A 30 -5.31 8.44 -9.32
C GLN A 30 -3.83 8.76 -9.07
N LYS A 31 -3.53 9.73 -8.19
CA LYS A 31 -2.14 10.09 -7.85
C LYS A 31 -1.39 8.96 -7.13
N ILE A 32 -2.06 8.24 -6.23
CA ILE A 32 -1.47 7.09 -5.54
C ILE A 32 -1.22 5.96 -6.53
N HIS A 33 -2.17 5.68 -7.42
CA HIS A 33 -2.01 4.67 -8.46
C HIS A 33 -0.87 5.00 -9.43
N GLU A 34 -0.73 6.26 -9.85
CA GLU A 34 0.40 6.69 -10.69
C GLU A 34 1.74 6.50 -9.98
N ARG A 35 1.82 6.85 -8.69
CA ARG A 35 3.03 6.64 -7.88
C ARG A 35 3.35 5.15 -7.72
N GLU A 36 2.35 4.32 -7.40
CA GLU A 36 2.51 2.88 -7.25
C GLU A 36 2.92 2.22 -8.58
N LYS A 37 2.29 2.60 -9.69
CA LYS A 37 2.64 2.18 -11.05
C LYS A 37 4.08 2.53 -11.44
N SER A 38 4.64 3.61 -10.89
CA SER A 38 6.05 3.99 -11.11
C SER A 38 7.03 3.18 -10.28
N LEU A 39 6.58 2.61 -9.16
CA LEU A 39 7.42 1.85 -8.21
C LEU A 39 7.29 0.34 -8.43
N GLU A 40 6.19 -0.10 -9.00
CA GLU A 40 5.86 -1.51 -9.15
C GLU A 40 6.47 -2.06 -10.45
N GLY A 41 7.65 -2.69 -10.32
CA GLY A 41 8.31 -3.43 -11.41
C GLY A 41 7.60 -4.74 -11.78
N LYS A 42 6.31 -4.90 -11.45
CA LYS A 42 5.54 -6.10 -11.78
C LYS A 42 5.11 -6.08 -13.23
N SER A 43 5.18 -7.23 -13.87
CA SER A 43 4.74 -7.41 -15.25
C SER A 43 3.23 -7.17 -15.37
N LYS A 44 2.83 -6.36 -16.36
CA LYS A 44 1.41 -6.09 -16.69
C LYS A 44 0.87 -7.14 -17.65
N SER A 45 1.09 -8.41 -17.33
CA SER A 45 0.71 -9.53 -18.17
C SER A 45 -0.37 -10.34 -17.47
N SER A 46 -1.61 -10.19 -17.92
CA SER A 46 -2.77 -11.00 -17.54
C SER A 46 -3.41 -11.58 -18.81
N HIS A 47 -4.60 -12.19 -18.70
CA HIS A 47 -5.29 -12.74 -19.87
C HIS A 47 -5.91 -11.64 -20.75
N PRO A 48 -5.91 -11.83 -22.08
CA PRO A 48 -6.59 -10.92 -22.99
C PRO A 48 -8.10 -10.99 -22.83
N VAL A 49 -8.74 -9.83 -22.86
CA VAL A 49 -10.19 -9.70 -22.69
C VAL A 49 -10.90 -9.86 -24.01
N HIS A 50 -11.97 -10.65 -24.04
CA HIS A 50 -12.85 -10.73 -25.21
C HIS A 50 -13.75 -9.49 -25.31
N CYS A 51 -13.32 -8.48 -26.07
CA CYS A 51 -14.04 -7.21 -26.24
C CYS A 51 -14.08 -6.73 -27.71
N PRO A 52 -14.94 -7.31 -28.57
CA PRO A 52 -14.95 -7.03 -30.02
C PRO A 52 -15.21 -5.56 -30.41
N TYR A 53 -15.88 -4.81 -29.55
CA TYR A 53 -16.25 -3.41 -29.79
C TYR A 53 -15.26 -2.41 -29.18
N PHE A 54 -14.20 -2.89 -28.52
CA PHE A 54 -13.17 -2.03 -27.93
C PHE A 54 -12.01 -1.87 -28.92
N PRO A 55 -11.56 -0.64 -29.22
CA PRO A 55 -10.62 -0.38 -30.32
C PRO A 55 -9.16 -0.78 -30.03
N HIS A 56 -8.84 -1.16 -28.80
CA HIS A 56 -7.49 -1.48 -28.36
C HIS A 56 -7.45 -2.87 -27.74
N ASP A 57 -6.29 -3.52 -27.79
CA ASP A 57 -6.09 -4.75 -27.04
C ASP A 57 -6.16 -4.44 -25.54
N LYS A 58 -6.98 -5.22 -24.84
CA LYS A 58 -7.21 -5.05 -23.41
C LYS A 58 -6.82 -6.30 -22.64
N GLN A 59 -6.09 -6.09 -21.56
CA GLN A 59 -5.74 -7.11 -20.58
C GLN A 59 -6.72 -7.05 -19.41
N GLU A 60 -7.07 -8.20 -18.84
CA GLU A 60 -8.00 -8.28 -17.73
C GLU A 60 -7.35 -7.73 -16.47
N TYR A 61 -7.98 -6.74 -15.82
CA TYR A 61 -7.50 -6.20 -14.56
C TYR A 61 -8.59 -6.25 -13.49
N TRP A 62 -8.12 -6.22 -12.25
CA TRP A 62 -9.00 -6.36 -11.09
C TRP A 62 -8.70 -5.28 -10.07
N TRP A 63 -9.75 -4.77 -9.45
CA TRP A 63 -9.67 -3.86 -8.32
C TRP A 63 -10.02 -4.61 -7.05
N VAL A 64 -9.11 -4.58 -6.08
CA VAL A 64 -9.33 -5.19 -4.76
C VAL A 64 -9.30 -4.10 -3.70
N TYR A 65 -10.35 -4.04 -2.88
CA TYR A 65 -10.41 -3.08 -1.76
C TYR A 65 -11.25 -3.63 -0.61
N ILE A 66 -11.05 -3.05 0.56
CA ILE A 66 -11.84 -3.33 1.76
C ILE A 66 -12.74 -2.11 2.03
N CYS A 67 -14.02 -2.37 2.26
CA CYS A 67 -14.99 -1.34 2.63
C CYS A 67 -15.83 -1.78 3.84
N ASP A 68 -16.40 -0.79 4.54
CA ASP A 68 -17.45 -1.02 5.53
C ASP A 68 -18.81 -0.68 4.89
N ARG A 69 -19.66 -1.70 4.74
CA ARG A 69 -20.99 -1.55 4.13
C ARG A 69 -21.94 -0.70 4.96
N ARG A 70 -21.76 -0.65 6.29
CA ARG A 70 -22.62 0.11 7.19
C ARG A 70 -22.35 1.60 7.09
N SER A 71 -21.08 1.99 7.10
CA SER A 71 -20.65 3.39 7.01
C SER A 71 -20.44 3.88 5.57
N ARG A 72 -20.45 2.96 4.59
CA ARG A 72 -20.16 3.23 3.16
C ARG A 72 -18.80 3.91 2.95
N THR A 73 -17.82 3.57 3.79
CA THR A 73 -16.45 4.11 3.68
C THR A 73 -15.48 3.03 3.21
N LEU A 74 -14.48 3.44 2.42
CA LEU A 74 -13.34 2.59 2.09
C LEU A 74 -12.35 2.57 3.26
N LEU A 75 -11.87 1.39 3.62
CA LEU A 75 -10.84 1.20 4.65
C LEU A 75 -9.43 1.23 4.06
N THR A 76 -9.30 0.67 2.87
CA THR A 76 -8.03 0.61 2.13
C THR A 76 -8.20 1.35 0.81
N HIS A 77 -7.09 1.87 0.31
CA HIS A 77 -7.02 2.31 -1.08
C HIS A 77 -7.28 1.10 -2.00
N PRO A 78 -8.03 1.27 -3.10
CA PRO A 78 -8.17 0.22 -4.10
C PRO A 78 -6.83 -0.15 -4.71
N TYR A 79 -6.50 -1.44 -4.63
CA TYR A 79 -5.31 -2.01 -5.22
C TYR A 79 -5.64 -2.52 -6.62
N HIS A 80 -4.82 -2.09 -7.60
CA HIS A 80 -5.01 -2.44 -9.01
C HIS A 80 -4.15 -3.64 -9.39
N VAL A 81 -4.80 -4.78 -9.59
CA VAL A 81 -4.16 -6.04 -9.94
C VAL A 81 -4.02 -6.14 -11.44
N THR A 82 -2.76 -6.23 -11.90
CA THR A 82 -2.44 -6.24 -13.34
C THR A 82 -1.68 -7.48 -13.81
N SER A 83 -1.28 -8.36 -12.89
CA SER A 83 -0.47 -9.56 -13.14
C SER A 83 -1.21 -10.89 -12.88
N LEU A 84 -2.54 -10.84 -12.70
CA LEU A 84 -3.32 -12.04 -12.39
C LEU A 84 -3.39 -12.97 -13.61
N VAL A 85 -2.74 -14.13 -13.51
CA VAL A 85 -2.85 -15.22 -14.49
C VAL A 85 -3.54 -16.41 -13.81
N GLU A 86 -2.81 -17.20 -13.02
CA GLU A 86 -3.41 -18.32 -12.28
C GLU A 86 -3.78 -17.94 -10.84
N LYS A 87 -2.85 -17.28 -10.14
CA LYS A 87 -3.00 -16.90 -8.74
C LYS A 87 -2.10 -15.72 -8.42
N GLU A 88 -2.65 -14.71 -7.74
CA GLU A 88 -1.92 -13.56 -7.21
C GLU A 88 -2.26 -13.40 -5.72
N ALA A 89 -1.27 -13.10 -4.89
CA ALA A 89 -1.46 -12.81 -3.47
C ALA A 89 -1.17 -11.33 -3.21
N ILE A 90 -2.15 -10.62 -2.65
CA ILE A 90 -2.09 -9.18 -2.43
C ILE A 90 -2.22 -8.90 -0.94
N HIS A 91 -1.38 -7.99 -0.44
CA HIS A 91 -1.41 -7.56 0.95
C HIS A 91 -2.03 -6.17 1.05
N LEU A 92 -3.26 -6.10 1.54
CA LEU A 92 -3.93 -4.84 1.86
C LEU A 92 -3.66 -4.47 3.32
N LYS A 93 -3.02 -3.33 3.54
CA LYS A 93 -2.69 -2.81 4.87
C LYS A 93 -3.67 -1.71 5.25
N PHE A 94 -4.26 -1.80 6.44
CA PHE A 94 -5.08 -0.75 7.04
C PHE A 94 -4.87 -0.70 8.55
N THR A 95 -5.19 0.44 9.15
CA THR A 95 -5.13 0.63 10.60
C THR A 95 -6.42 0.16 11.24
N ALA A 96 -6.32 -0.63 12.31
CA ALA A 96 -7.48 -1.04 13.07
C ALA A 96 -8.18 0.17 13.73
N PRO A 97 -9.52 0.16 13.85
CA PRO A 97 -10.25 1.16 14.62
C PRO A 97 -9.76 1.27 16.07
N LYS A 98 -9.83 2.46 16.67
CA LYS A 98 -9.36 2.71 18.04
C LYS A 98 -10.21 2.03 19.13
N TRP A 99 -11.49 1.82 18.85
CA TRP A 99 -12.43 1.32 19.85
C TRP A 99 -12.48 -0.21 19.80
N PRO A 100 -12.37 -0.91 20.94
CA PRO A 100 -12.50 -2.35 20.98
C PRO A 100 -13.89 -2.77 20.53
N GLY A 101 -13.98 -3.87 19.80
CA GLY A 101 -15.24 -4.39 19.30
C GLY A 101 -15.12 -5.24 18.05
N ILE A 102 -16.23 -5.87 17.69
CA ILE A 102 -16.34 -6.72 16.51
C ILE A 102 -16.79 -5.85 15.32
N TYR A 103 -15.89 -5.69 14.35
CA TYR A 103 -16.16 -4.99 13.10
C TYR A 103 -16.39 -5.99 11.97
N THR A 104 -17.39 -5.74 11.14
CA THR A 104 -17.63 -6.51 9.92
C THR A 104 -17.22 -5.65 8.74
N PHE A 105 -16.24 -6.12 7.98
CA PHE A 105 -15.80 -5.47 6.74
C PHE A 105 -16.11 -6.38 5.55
N THR A 106 -16.16 -5.79 4.37
CA THR A 106 -16.37 -6.52 3.13
C THR A 106 -15.17 -6.30 2.24
N VAL A 107 -14.55 -7.40 1.81
CA VAL A 107 -13.55 -7.41 0.76
C VAL A 107 -14.28 -7.45 -0.58
N CYS A 108 -14.02 -6.49 -1.44
CA CYS A 108 -14.59 -6.39 -2.77
C CYS A 108 -13.50 -6.67 -3.81
N LEU A 109 -13.83 -7.59 -4.73
CA LEU A 109 -13.09 -7.84 -5.96
C LEU A 109 -13.99 -7.37 -7.11
N ARG A 110 -13.49 -6.42 -7.90
CA ARG A 110 -14.22 -5.82 -9.01
C ARG A 110 -13.46 -6.01 -10.31
N SER A 111 -14.14 -6.48 -11.35
CA SER A 111 -13.53 -6.56 -12.68
C SER A 111 -13.62 -5.20 -13.36
N ASP A 112 -12.56 -4.79 -14.05
CA ASP A 112 -12.56 -3.60 -14.90
C ASP A 112 -13.06 -3.88 -16.33
N SER A 113 -13.18 -5.17 -16.69
CA SER A 113 -13.32 -5.65 -18.06
C SER A 113 -14.59 -6.45 -18.30
N TYR A 114 -15.08 -7.16 -17.28
CA TYR A 114 -16.28 -7.97 -17.36
C TYR A 114 -17.34 -7.45 -16.39
N LEU A 115 -18.56 -7.25 -16.89
CA LEU A 115 -19.70 -6.87 -16.05
C LEU A 115 -20.26 -8.12 -15.35
N GLY A 116 -20.59 -8.00 -14.06
CA GLY A 116 -21.23 -9.07 -13.29
C GLY A 116 -20.29 -10.12 -12.69
N PHE A 117 -18.97 -9.96 -12.87
CA PHE A 117 -17.95 -10.84 -12.26
C PHE A 117 -17.42 -10.31 -10.92
N ASP A 118 -18.15 -9.39 -10.31
CA ASP A 118 -17.78 -8.79 -9.05
C ASP A 118 -18.03 -9.76 -7.89
N GLN A 119 -17.03 -9.95 -7.03
CA GLN A 119 -17.13 -10.80 -5.85
C GLN A 119 -17.03 -9.96 -4.59
N GLN A 120 -17.80 -10.34 -3.57
CA GLN A 120 -17.77 -9.70 -2.26
C GLN A 120 -17.71 -10.78 -1.19
N LYS A 121 -16.82 -10.58 -0.21
CA LYS A 121 -16.65 -11.48 0.92
C LYS A 121 -16.61 -10.71 2.22
N ASP A 122 -17.52 -11.06 3.12
CA ASP A 122 -17.56 -10.48 4.46
C ASP A 122 -16.51 -11.12 5.37
N ILE A 123 -15.77 -10.29 6.10
CA ILE A 123 -14.76 -10.64 7.10
C ILE A 123 -15.12 -9.99 8.43
N LYS A 124 -14.80 -10.67 9.54
CA LYS A 124 -15.01 -10.16 10.90
C LYS A 124 -13.66 -9.90 11.54
N LEU A 125 -13.44 -8.68 12.00
CA LEU A 125 -12.27 -8.28 12.76
C LEU A 125 -12.67 -8.07 14.22
N ASP A 126 -12.08 -8.86 15.11
CA ASP A 126 -12.23 -8.67 16.57
C ASP A 126 -11.08 -7.79 17.07
N VAL A 127 -11.40 -6.52 17.37
CA VAL A 127 -10.43 -5.57 17.90
C VAL A 127 -10.47 -5.65 19.42
N LYS A 128 -9.38 -6.14 20.01
CA LYS A 128 -9.20 -6.19 21.46
C LYS A 128 -8.64 -4.87 21.98
N GLU A 129 -8.87 -4.62 23.27
CA GLU A 129 -8.24 -3.49 23.95
C GLU A 129 -6.72 -3.58 23.84
N PRO A 130 -6.03 -2.45 23.62
CA PRO A 130 -4.59 -2.44 23.61
C PRO A 130 -4.09 -2.97 24.97
N PRO A 131 -3.08 -3.87 24.99
CA PRO A 131 -2.39 -4.21 26.22
C PRO A 131 -1.94 -2.92 26.93
N PRO A 132 -1.97 -2.87 28.27
CA PRO A 132 -1.53 -1.70 29.01
C PRO A 132 -0.12 -1.32 28.56
N GLU A 133 0.09 -0.04 28.26
CA GLU A 133 1.40 0.49 27.91
C GLU A 133 2.39 0.05 28.99
N VAL A 134 3.43 -0.70 28.60
CA VAL A 134 4.55 -0.97 29.49
C VAL A 134 5.31 0.34 29.60
N THR A 135 4.90 1.19 30.55
CA THR A 135 5.53 2.46 30.91
C THR A 135 6.83 2.26 31.69
N GLU A 136 7.54 1.17 31.43
CA GLU A 136 8.86 0.91 31.97
C GLU A 136 9.68 0.37 30.80
N HIS A 137 10.16 1.31 29.97
CA HIS A 137 11.40 1.06 29.28
C HIS A 137 12.44 0.87 30.39
N PRO A 138 13.13 -0.29 30.50
CA PRO A 138 14.39 -0.32 31.20
C PRO A 138 15.29 0.63 30.42
N GLN A 139 15.34 1.88 30.87
CA GLN A 139 16.25 2.87 30.37
C GLN A 139 17.61 2.33 30.73
N TRP A 140 18.29 1.79 29.71
CA TRP A 140 19.69 1.38 29.70
C TRP A 140 20.40 1.89 30.94
N GLU A 141 20.56 1.01 31.95
CA GLU A 141 21.45 1.28 33.05
C GLU A 141 22.85 1.29 32.43
N PHE A 142 23.30 2.47 32.02
CA PHE A 142 24.71 2.73 31.91
C PHE A 142 25.23 2.60 33.33
N GLU A 143 25.77 1.43 33.64
CA GLU A 143 26.53 1.20 34.86
C GLU A 143 27.71 2.17 34.81
N ASP A 144 27.53 3.31 35.50
CA ASP A 144 28.52 4.37 35.64
C ASP A 144 29.70 3.74 36.38
N SER A 145 30.64 3.21 35.61
CA SER A 145 31.84 2.56 36.10
C SER A 145 32.82 3.67 36.51
N GLU A 146 32.53 4.30 37.65
CA GLU A 146 33.50 5.11 38.39
C GLU A 146 34.59 4.17 38.93
N GLU A 147 35.62 3.90 38.13
CA GLU A 147 36.89 3.37 38.64
C GLU A 147 37.92 4.50 38.76
N GLU A 148 38.36 4.65 40.00
CA GLU A 148 39.19 5.70 40.58
C GLU A 148 40.61 5.76 39.95
N ALA A 149 41.22 6.94 40.03
CA ALA A 149 42.44 7.35 39.34
C ALA A 149 43.75 6.57 39.63
N GLY A 150 44.55 6.34 38.56
CA GLY A 150 46.02 6.55 38.50
C GLY A 150 46.92 5.34 38.17
N PRO A 151 48.20 5.55 37.78
CA PRO A 151 48.74 6.22 36.58
C PRO A 151 49.64 5.29 35.70
N ALA A 152 50.06 5.79 34.51
CA ALA A 152 51.09 5.24 33.60
C ALA A 152 50.66 3.98 32.80
N ASP A 153 50.88 3.81 31.50
CA ASP A 153 51.86 4.34 30.55
C ASP A 153 51.20 4.56 29.17
N GLY A 154 51.72 5.53 28.43
CA GLY A 154 51.23 5.85 27.09
C GLY A 154 51.76 4.90 26.03
N GLU A 155 50.85 4.25 25.31
CA GLU A 155 51.11 3.73 23.96
C GLU A 155 49.93 4.12 23.07
N GLY A 156 50.20 5.01 22.11
CA GLY A 156 49.21 5.62 21.25
C GLY A 156 48.63 4.60 20.28
N HIS A 157 47.30 4.46 20.29
CA HIS A 157 46.61 3.80 19.21
C HIS A 157 46.41 4.80 18.07
N GLU A 158 47.33 4.74 17.11
CA GLU A 158 47.22 5.35 15.80
C GLU A 158 45.85 5.06 15.16
N SER A 159 45.14 6.11 14.75
CA SER A 159 43.99 5.98 13.86
C SER A 159 44.50 6.24 12.45
N GLU A 160 44.73 5.17 11.70
CA GLU A 160 44.98 5.24 10.27
C GLU A 160 43.67 5.65 9.58
N TYR A 161 43.56 6.94 9.30
CA TYR A 161 42.61 7.48 8.33
C TYR A 161 43.05 6.99 6.94
N ALA A 162 42.09 6.49 6.16
CA ALA A 162 42.32 6.12 4.77
C ALA A 162 42.65 7.38 3.96
N THR A 163 43.92 7.53 3.59
CA THR A 163 44.36 8.45 2.52
C THR A 163 43.85 7.90 1.20
N ASP A 164 42.89 8.61 0.60
CA ASP A 164 42.45 8.45 -0.79
C ASP A 164 43.41 9.27 -1.67
N GLU A 165 44.48 8.64 -2.16
CA GLU A 165 45.27 9.14 -3.30
C GLU A 165 45.85 7.93 -4.07
N ASP A 166 45.28 7.62 -5.24
CA ASP A 166 46.03 7.33 -6.46
C ASP A 166 45.10 7.16 -7.68
N LEU A 167 45.01 8.21 -8.50
CA LEU A 167 44.57 8.17 -9.90
C LEU A 167 45.79 8.48 -10.77
N PRO A 168 46.34 7.53 -11.54
CA PRO A 168 47.29 7.86 -12.61
C PRO A 168 46.56 8.31 -13.88
N GLU A 169 46.91 9.50 -14.36
CA GLU A 169 46.70 9.98 -15.73
C GLU A 169 47.63 9.23 -16.70
N ASP A 170 47.06 8.53 -17.69
CA ASP A 170 47.54 8.45 -19.09
C ASP A 170 46.40 7.99 -20.02
#